data_AF-A0A2N1RCY0-F1
#
_entry.id   AF-A0A2N1RCY0-F1
#
_cell.length_a   1.000
_cell.length_b   1.000
_cell.length_c   1.000
_cell.angle_alpha   90.00
_cell.angle_beta   90.00
_cell.angle_gamma   90.00
#
_symmetry.space_group_name_H-M   'P 1'
#
loop_
_entity.id
_entity.type
_entity.pdbx_description
1 polymer ?
#
loop_
_entity_poly.entity_id
_entity_poly.type
_entity_poly.pdbx_seq_one_letter_code
_entity_poly.pdbx_strand_id
1 'polypeptide(L)' 'MKKYVCDLCGYVYDPAEGDPDNGVQPGTAFDALPEDWVCPLCGAAQSDFSPED' A
#
# COMPACT_ATOMS: atom_id res chain seq x y z
N MET A 1 6.83 7.86 -7.74
CA MET A 1 7.04 6.72 -6.83
C MET A 1 6.37 5.51 -7.45
N LYS A 2 6.86 4.30 -7.20
CA LYS A 2 6.30 3.08 -7.82
C LYS A 2 5.01 2.68 -7.08
N LYS A 3 3.95 2.36 -7.82
CA LYS A 3 2.71 1.80 -7.25
C LYS A 3 2.90 0.33 -6.90
N TYR A 4 2.10 -0.16 -5.97
CA TYR A 4 2.13 -1.55 -5.53
C TYR A 4 0.73 -2.13 -5.55
N VAL A 5 0.58 -3.34 -6.09
CA VAL A 5 -0.69 -4.06 -6.15
C VAL A 5 -0.67 -5.21 -5.14
N CYS A 6 -1.76 -5.34 -4.39
CA CYS A 6 -1.99 -6.48 -3.50
C CYS A 6 -2.27 -7.73 -4.34
N ASP A 7 -1.43 -8.74 -4.22
CA ASP A 7 -1.51 -9.97 -5.01
C ASP A 7 -2.74 -10.84 -4.64
N LEU A 8 -3.38 -10.56 -3.50
CA LEU A 8 -4.55 -11.32 -3.02
C LEU A 8 -5.89 -10.73 -3.45
N CYS A 9 -6.00 -9.40 -3.56
CA CYS A 9 -7.29 -8.74 -3.82
C CYS A 9 -7.27 -7.69 -4.94
N GLY A 10 -6.09 -7.33 -5.46
CA GLY A 10 -5.94 -6.34 -6.52
C GLY A 10 -6.04 -4.88 -6.07
N TYR A 11 -6.09 -4.59 -4.76
CA TYR A 11 -5.93 -3.22 -4.26
C TYR A 11 -4.61 -2.62 -4.74
N VAL A 12 -4.63 -1.38 -5.22
CA VAL A 12 -3.43 -0.66 -5.63
C VAL A 12 -3.13 0.42 -4.61
N TYR A 13 -1.97 0.34 -3.97
CA TYR A 13 -1.41 1.43 -3.21
C TYR A 13 -0.75 2.43 -4.18
N ASP A 14 -1.31 3.63 -4.28
CA ASP A 14 -0.70 4.76 -4.96
C ASP A 14 -0.01 5.68 -3.94
N PRO A 15 1.33 5.77 -3.92
CA PRO A 15 2.05 6.70 -3.05
C PRO A 15 1.60 8.16 -3.20
N ALA A 16 1.06 8.56 -4.35
CA ALA A 16 0.55 9.92 -4.55
C ALA A 16 -0.73 10.19 -3.76
N GLU A 17 -1.52 9.16 -3.49
CA GLU A 17 -2.76 9.22 -2.70
C GLU A 17 -2.50 8.88 -1.22
N GLY A 18 -1.53 7.99 -0.96
CA GLY A 18 -1.30 7.43 0.37
C GLY A 18 -2.44 6.52 0.81
N ASP A 19 -2.70 6.49 2.11
CA ASP A 19 -3.87 5.85 2.70
C ASP A 19 -4.31 6.66 3.95
N PRO A 20 -4.87 7.87 3.75
CA PRO A 20 -5.07 8.84 4.83
C PRO A 20 -6.07 8.38 5.88
N ASP A 21 -7.06 7.58 5.48
CA ASP A 21 -8.06 7.01 6.39
C ASP A 21 -7.42 6.00 7.37
N ASN A 22 -6.28 5.42 7.00
CA ASN A 22 -5.47 4.54 7.85
C ASN A 22 -4.16 5.21 8.32
N GLY A 23 -4.08 6.54 8.27
CA GLY A 23 -2.97 7.31 8.84
C GLY A 23 -1.73 7.44 7.95
N VAL A 24 -1.78 7.00 6.69
CA VAL A 24 -0.67 7.14 5.73
C VAL A 24 -0.91 8.38 4.88
N GLN A 25 -0.06 9.39 5.03
CA GLN A 25 -0.20 10.64 4.28
C GLN A 25 0.11 10.46 2.78
N PRO A 26 -0.51 11.25 1.89
CA PRO A 26 -0.09 11.35 0.50
C PRO A 26 1.41 11.66 0.38
N GLY A 27 2.08 11.01 -0.56
CA GLY A 27 3.52 11.10 -0.78
C GLY A 27 4.35 10.06 -0.02
N THR A 28 3.73 9.17 0.76
CA THR A 28 4.43 8.09 1.47
C THR A 28 4.78 6.98 0.48
N ALA A 29 6.06 6.67 0.30
CA ALA A 29 6.49 5.55 -0.53
C ALA A 29 6.14 4.20 0.13
N PHE A 30 5.94 3.15 -0.67
CA PHE A 30 5.53 1.83 -0.15
C PHE A 30 6.54 1.26 0.86
N ASP A 31 7.84 1.46 0.61
CA ASP A 31 8.95 1.05 1.49
C ASP A 31 9.07 1.90 2.76
N ALA A 32 8.31 3.00 2.86
CA ALA A 32 8.23 3.87 4.03
C ALA A 32 6.91 3.67 4.81
N LEU A 33 6.08 2.70 4.43
CA LEU A 33 4.86 2.37 5.16
C LEU A 33 5.19 1.84 6.57
N PRO A 34 4.37 2.14 7.59
CA PRO A 34 4.49 1.54 8.92
C PRO A 34 4.47 0.01 8.85
N GLU A 35 5.29 -0.69 9.63
CA GLU A 35 5.39 -2.18 9.58
C GLU A 35 4.05 -2.89 9.87
N ASP A 36 3.14 -2.23 10.57
CA ASP A 36 1.80 -2.72 10.91
C ASP A 36 0.72 -2.31 9.90
N TRP A 37 1.07 -1.54 8.87
CA TRP A 37 0.14 -1.25 7.78
C TRP A 37 -0.20 -2.52 7.01
N VAL A 38 -1.49 -2.71 6.75
CA VAL A 38 -2.05 -3.84 6.01
C VAL A 38 -2.93 -3.33 4.88
N CYS A 39 -3.18 -4.16 3.86
CA CYS A 39 -4.10 -3.84 2.79
C CYS A 39 -5.46 -3.40 3.35
N PRO A 40 -5.96 -2.19 3.02
CA PRO A 40 -7.19 -1.66 3.60
C PRO A 40 -8.44 -2.43 3.15
N LEU A 41 -8.35 -3.24 2.09
CA LEU A 41 -9.47 -4.03 1.59
C LEU A 41 -9.53 -5.44 2.18
N CYS A 42 -8.40 -6.11 2.39
CA CYS A 42 -8.38 -7.52 2.76
C CYS A 42 -7.50 -7.87 3.97
N GLY A 43 -6.75 -6.92 4.52
CA GLY A 43 -5.87 -7.12 5.66
C GLY A 43 -4.57 -7.88 5.35
N ALA A 44 -4.24 -8.09 4.07
CA ALA A 44 -2.97 -8.70 3.65
C ALA A 44 -1.77 -7.87 4.11
N ALA A 45 -0.65 -8.52 4.39
CA ALA A 45 0.57 -7.84 4.81
C ALA A 45 1.27 -7.19 3.61
N GLN A 46 2.22 -6.28 3.86
CA GLN A 46 3.03 -5.66 2.81
C GLN A 46 3.82 -6.67 1.96
N SER A 47 4.12 -7.84 2.51
CA SER A 47 4.78 -8.94 1.78
C SER A 47 3.92 -9.54 0.67
N ASP A 48 2.60 -9.32 0.72
CA ASP A 48 1.64 -9.79 -0.29
C ASP A 48 1.37 -8.71 -1.37
N PHE A 49 2.30 -7.77 -1.54
CA PHE A 49 2.25 -6.74 -2.57
C PHE A 49 3.43 -6.84 -3.52
N SER A 50 3.12 -6.66 -4.80
CA SER A 50 4.11 -6.61 -5.86
C SER A 50 4.13 -5.22 -6.52
N PRO A 51 5.29 -4.74 -6.99
CA PRO A 51 5.36 -3.47 -7.70
C PRO A 51 4.55 -3.53 -9.01
N GLU A 52 3.71 -2.53 -9.27
CA GLU A 52 2.97 -2.43 -10.54
C GLU A 52 3.95 -2.08 -11.69
N ASP A 53 3.75 -2.67 -12.86
CA ASP A 53 4.59 -2.46 -14.06
C ASP A 53 4.32 -1.10 -14.74
#